data_AF-A0A970XNV7-F1
#
_entry.id   AF-A0A970XNV7-F1
#
_cell.length_a   1.000
_cell.length_b   1.000
_cell.length_c   1.000
_cell.angle_alpha   90.00
_cell.angle_beta   90.00
_cell.angle_gamma   90.00
#
_symmetry.space_group_name_H-M   'P 1'
#
loop_
_entity.id
_entity.type
_entity.pdbx_description
1 polymer ?
#
loop_
_entity_poly.entity_id
_entity_poly.type
_entity_poly.pdbx_seq_one_letter_code
_entity_poly.pdbx_strand_id
1 'polypeptide(L)'
;WYVDAVVDLPYGALPGCCPGHYYWSREWWEWLIRIITPKEENVQPYFDHWVFSTKDQYDFIEKLGGIRFIDTARQQMQAAQYTIDDSLVSFDYQEVIPKWD
;
A
#
# COMPACT_ATOMS: atom_id res chain seq x y z
N TRP A 1 -9.54 17.42 26.69
CA TRP A 1 -10.11 16.24 26.02
C TRP A 1 -9.08 15.80 24.98
N TYR A 2 -8.69 14.52 24.95
CA TYR A 2 -7.55 14.07 24.12
C TYR A 2 -7.93 13.64 22.71
N VAL A 3 -9.20 13.29 22.47
CA VAL A 3 -9.71 12.80 21.18
C VAL A 3 -11.13 13.32 20.98
N ASP A 4 -11.40 13.88 19.79
CA ASP A 4 -12.70 14.41 19.40
C ASP A 4 -13.52 13.41 18.55
N ALA A 5 -12.86 12.53 17.80
CA ALA A 5 -13.51 11.53 16.96
C ALA A 5 -12.70 10.22 16.90
N VAL A 6 -13.42 9.11 16.86
CA VAL A 6 -12.88 7.76 16.65
C VAL A 6 -13.62 7.15 15.47
N VAL A 7 -12.88 6.61 14.50
CA VAL A 7 -13.43 5.99 13.30
C VAL A 7 -12.92 4.56 13.23
N ASP A 8 -13.84 3.61 13.08
CA ASP A 8 -13.48 2.25 12.69
C ASP A 8 -13.21 2.23 11.18
N LEU A 9 -11.93 2.22 10.83
CA LEU A 9 -11.45 2.21 9.45
C LEU A 9 -10.47 1.05 9.27
N PRO A 10 -10.97 -0.16 8.93
CA PRO A 10 -10.11 -1.29 8.61
C PRO A 10 -9.10 -0.91 7.54
N TYR A 11 -7.84 -1.33 7.69
CA TYR A 11 -6.76 -1.00 6.75
C TYR A 11 -6.45 0.50 6.56
N GLY A 12 -6.91 1.37 7.46
CA GLY A 12 -6.76 2.82 7.34
C GLY A 12 -5.31 3.35 7.33
N ALA A 13 -4.31 2.53 7.67
CA ALA A 13 -2.90 2.91 7.56
C ALA A 13 -2.29 2.62 6.16
N LEU A 14 -3.01 1.96 5.25
CA LEU A 14 -2.56 1.80 3.87
C LEU A 14 -2.40 3.18 3.19
N PRO A 15 -1.43 3.35 2.28
CA PRO A 15 -0.48 2.36 1.73
C PRO A 15 0.73 2.08 2.63
N GLY A 16 0.78 2.67 3.83
CA GLY A 16 1.77 2.39 4.86
C GLY A 16 1.55 1.05 5.58
N CYS A 17 2.42 0.76 6.54
CA CYS A 17 2.32 -0.45 7.35
C CYS A 17 1.48 -0.22 8.62
N CYS A 18 0.84 -1.30 9.09
CA CYS A 18 0.18 -1.36 10.39
C CYS A 18 0.80 -2.52 11.17
N PRO A 19 1.76 -2.26 12.08
CA PRO A 19 2.43 -3.29 12.86
C PRO A 19 1.43 -4.22 13.56
N GLY A 20 1.67 -5.54 13.51
CA GLY A 20 0.75 -6.56 14.02
C GLY A 20 -0.41 -6.91 13.08
N HIS A 21 -0.57 -6.21 11.95
CA HIS A 21 -1.65 -6.45 11.00
C HIS A 21 -1.16 -6.67 9.56
N TYR A 22 -0.47 -5.71 8.94
CA TYR A 22 -0.07 -5.81 7.54
C TYR A 22 1.11 -4.90 7.17
N TYR A 23 1.89 -5.33 6.19
CA TYR A 23 3.04 -4.63 5.63
C TYR A 23 2.64 -3.57 4.60
N TRP A 24 3.58 -2.72 4.23
CA TRP A 24 3.35 -1.56 3.35
C TRP A 24 3.37 -1.93 1.86
N SER A 25 2.74 -1.12 1.02
CA SER A 25 2.72 -1.33 -0.44
C SER A 25 3.92 -0.68 -1.13
N ARG A 26 4.94 -1.47 -1.47
CA ARG A 26 6.14 -0.95 -2.15
C ARG A 26 5.85 -0.35 -3.53
N GLU A 27 4.92 -0.94 -4.27
CA GLU A 27 4.48 -0.45 -5.58
C GLU A 27 3.88 0.95 -5.50
N TRP A 28 3.00 1.20 -4.54
CA TRP A 28 2.36 2.50 -4.41
C TRP A 28 3.40 3.61 -4.19
N TRP A 29 4.36 3.37 -3.29
CA TRP A 29 5.44 4.31 -3.00
C TRP A 29 6.42 4.47 -4.16
N GLU A 30 6.74 3.39 -4.88
CA GLU A 30 7.61 3.47 -6.04
C GLU A 30 6.99 4.31 -7.15
N TRP A 31 5.70 4.14 -7.44
CA TRP A 31 4.98 5.02 -8.35
C TRP A 31 5.12 6.47 -7.89
N LEU A 32 4.75 6.80 -6.66
CA LEU A 32 4.78 8.19 -6.19
C LEU A 32 6.18 8.80 -6.30
N ILE A 33 7.18 8.16 -5.70
CA ILE A 33 8.51 8.76 -5.48
C ILE A 33 9.40 8.66 -6.72
N ARG A 34 9.40 7.51 -7.40
CA ARG A 34 10.33 7.27 -8.51
C ARG A 34 9.76 7.76 -9.85
N ILE A 35 8.46 7.59 -10.05
CA ILE A 35 7.84 7.72 -11.38
C ILE A 35 7.07 9.05 -11.50
N ILE A 36 6.32 9.42 -10.46
CA ILE A 36 5.37 10.54 -10.51
C ILE A 36 6.03 11.87 -10.12
N THR A 37 6.69 11.95 -8.96
CA THR A 37 7.28 13.21 -8.48
C THR A 37 8.34 13.89 -9.37
N PRO A 38 9.04 13.22 -10.30
CA PRO A 38 9.92 13.91 -11.24
C PRO A 38 9.23 14.91 -12.17
N LYS A 39 7.91 14.80 -12.41
CA LYS A 39 7.16 15.75 -13.22
C LYS A 39 5.79 16.05 -12.64
N GLU A 40 5.48 17.33 -12.47
CA GLU A 40 4.20 17.80 -11.92
C GLU A 40 2.98 17.32 -12.72
N GLU A 41 3.10 17.23 -14.05
CA GLU A 41 2.03 16.77 -14.95
C GLU A 41 1.51 15.35 -14.62
N ASN A 42 2.35 14.53 -13.97
CA ASN A 42 2.02 13.16 -13.59
C ASN A 42 1.28 13.06 -12.24
N VAL A 43 1.31 14.13 -11.43
CA VAL A 43 0.78 14.11 -10.06
C VAL A 43 -0.75 13.97 -10.08
N GLN A 44 -1.44 14.75 -10.92
CA GLN A 44 -2.90 14.72 -10.97
C GLN A 44 -3.44 13.35 -11.41
N PRO A 45 -2.98 12.72 -12.52
CA PRO A 45 -3.41 11.38 -12.90
C PRO A 45 -3.16 10.31 -11.81
N TYR A 46 -2.06 10.44 -11.06
CA TYR A 46 -1.75 9.52 -9.97
C TYR A 46 -2.76 9.62 -8.83
N PHE A 47 -3.07 10.83 -8.36
CA PHE A 47 -4.08 11.02 -7.31
C PHE A 47 -5.50 10.77 -7.81
N ASP A 48 -5.79 11.02 -9.08
CA ASP A 48 -7.06 10.61 -9.70
C ASP A 48 -7.24 9.11 -9.61
N HIS A 49 -6.21 8.34 -9.95
CA HIS A 49 -6.25 6.88 -9.85
C HIS A 49 -6.33 6.39 -8.41
N TRP A 50 -5.45 6.84 -7.51
CA TRP A 50 -5.36 6.25 -6.17
C TRP A 50 -6.32 6.83 -5.14
N VAL A 51 -6.75 8.08 -5.30
CA VAL A 51 -7.54 8.81 -4.29
C VAL A 51 -8.89 9.25 -4.83
N PHE A 52 -8.94 10.11 -5.86
CA PHE A 52 -10.20 10.74 -6.26
C PHE A 52 -11.20 9.79 -6.93
N SER A 53 -10.71 8.71 -7.57
CA SER A 53 -11.55 7.62 -8.10
C SER A 53 -11.71 6.44 -7.14
N THR A 54 -11.29 6.58 -5.88
CA THR A 54 -11.39 5.52 -4.86
C THR A 54 -12.53 5.86 -3.90
N LYS A 55 -13.55 5.00 -3.83
CA LYS A 55 -14.70 5.24 -2.96
C LYS A 55 -14.38 5.04 -1.48
N ASP A 56 -13.63 3.99 -1.18
CA ASP A 56 -13.29 3.58 0.18
C ASP A 56 -11.98 2.76 0.20
N GLN A 57 -11.55 2.36 1.40
CA GLN A 57 -10.31 1.59 1.59
C GLN A 57 -10.31 0.24 0.86
N TYR A 58 -11.48 -0.34 0.58
CA TYR A 58 -11.55 -1.65 -0.06
C TYR A 58 -11.32 -1.52 -1.56
N ASP A 59 -11.89 -0.48 -2.19
CA ASP A 59 -11.54 -0.12 -3.57
C ASP A 59 -10.04 0.15 -3.74
N PHE A 60 -9.41 0.78 -2.73
CA PHE A 60 -7.96 0.98 -2.71
C PHE A 60 -7.19 -0.34 -2.69
N ILE A 61 -7.64 -1.29 -1.86
CA ILE A 61 -7.07 -2.63 -1.77
C ILE A 61 -7.23 -3.39 -3.09
N GLU A 62 -8.39 -3.29 -3.75
CA GLU A 62 -8.60 -3.90 -5.07
C GLU A 62 -7.59 -3.37 -6.10
N LYS A 63 -7.30 -2.06 -6.10
CA LYS A 63 -6.25 -1.46 -6.96
C LYS A 63 -4.84 -1.98 -6.64
N LEU A 64 -4.58 -2.36 -5.38
CA LEU A 64 -3.31 -2.97 -4.95
C LEU A 64 -3.19 -4.48 -5.24
N GLY A 65 -4.22 -5.11 -5.81
CA GLY A 65 -4.25 -6.56 -6.06
C GLY A 65 -5.18 -7.36 -5.15
N GLY A 66 -6.05 -6.67 -4.41
CA GLY A 66 -7.15 -7.25 -3.66
C GLY A 66 -6.69 -8.10 -2.47
N ILE A 67 -7.44 -9.17 -2.20
CA ILE A 67 -7.17 -10.09 -1.09
C ILE A 67 -5.76 -10.71 -1.14
N ARG A 68 -5.22 -10.98 -2.34
CA ARG A 68 -3.88 -11.56 -2.50
C ARG A 68 -2.79 -10.63 -1.99
N PHE A 69 -2.96 -9.32 -2.21
CA PHE A 69 -2.07 -8.31 -1.65
C PHE A 69 -2.13 -8.33 -0.12
N ILE A 70 -3.33 -8.34 0.47
CA ILE A 70 -3.50 -8.33 1.93
C ILE A 70 -2.92 -9.59 2.59
N ASP A 71 -3.12 -10.77 2.00
CA ASP A 71 -2.58 -12.02 2.54
C ASP A 71 -1.05 -12.01 2.52
N THR A 72 -0.45 -11.54 1.42
CA THR A 72 1.01 -11.36 1.31
C THR A 72 1.51 -10.34 2.33
N ALA A 73 0.87 -9.18 2.43
CA ALA A 73 1.26 -8.12 3.35
C ALA A 73 1.16 -8.56 4.82
N ARG A 74 0.20 -9.42 5.18
CA ARG A 74 0.10 -10.03 6.52
C ARG A 74 1.28 -10.95 6.81
N GLN A 75 1.62 -11.84 5.88
CA GLN A 75 2.77 -12.74 6.03
C GLN A 75 4.08 -11.96 6.13
N GLN A 76 4.25 -10.94 5.30
CA GLN A 76 5.41 -10.05 5.35
C GLN A 76 5.50 -9.29 6.67
N MET A 77 4.39 -8.82 7.23
CA MET A 77 4.40 -8.17 8.55
C MET A 77 4.80 -9.17 9.64
N GLN A 78 4.24 -10.38 9.61
CA GLN A 78 4.59 -11.42 10.57
C GLN A 78 6.07 -11.78 10.53
N ALA A 79 6.64 -11.92 9.32
CA ALA A 79 8.06 -12.19 9.11
C ALA A 79 8.92 -11.00 9.55
N ALA A 80 8.54 -9.76 9.19
CA ALA A 80 9.26 -8.54 9.59
C ALA A 80 9.26 -8.31 11.12
N GLN A 81 8.30 -8.89 11.83
CA GLN A 81 8.21 -8.86 13.28
C GLN A 81 8.78 -10.12 13.95
N TYR A 82 9.42 -11.02 13.18
CA TYR A 82 9.99 -12.29 13.66
C TYR A 82 8.98 -13.19 14.40
N THR A 83 7.70 -13.09 14.04
CA THR A 83 6.63 -13.94 14.59
C THR A 83 6.49 -15.26 13.85
N ILE A 84 7.05 -15.33 12.65
CA ILE A 84 7.22 -16.54 11.83
C ILE A 84 8.65 -16.57 11.29
N ASP A 85 9.07 -17.72 10.75
CA ASP A 85 10.35 -17.87 10.06
C ASP A 85 10.36 -17.00 8.79
N ASP A 86 11.24 -16.00 8.75
CA ASP A 86 11.36 -15.03 7.68
C ASP A 86 11.95 -15.64 6.39
N SER A 87 12.63 -16.78 6.48
CA SER A 87 13.11 -17.52 5.30
C SER A 87 11.98 -18.13 4.46
N LEU A 88 10.77 -18.22 5.03
CA LEU A 88 9.58 -18.76 4.36
C LEU A 88 8.78 -17.69 3.60
N VAL A 89 9.10 -16.40 3.78
CA VAL A 89 8.34 -15.29 3.19
C VAL A 89 9.25 -14.47 2.31
N SER A 90 8.92 -14.37 1.02
CA SER A 90 9.66 -13.50 0.10
C SER A 90 9.28 -12.02 0.31
N PHE A 91 10.32 -11.19 0.41
CA PHE A 91 10.24 -9.73 0.32
C PHE A 91 10.73 -9.23 -1.05
N ASP A 92 10.97 -10.15 -1.98
CA ASP A 92 11.37 -9.80 -3.34
C ASP A 92 10.27 -8.96 -3.97
N TYR A 93 10.70 -7.93 -4.66
CA TYR A 93 9.81 -6.98 -5.28
C TYR A 93 10.23 -6.79 -6.73
N GLN A 94 9.30 -7.02 -7.64
CA GLN A 94 9.48 -6.65 -9.03
C GLN A 94 9.10 -5.19 -9.19
N GLU A 95 10.09 -4.37 -9.54
CA GLU A 95 9.89 -2.94 -9.77
C GLU A 95 8.83 -2.68 -10.84
N VAL A 96 8.06 -1.62 -10.63
CA VAL A 96 7.13 -1.08 -11.62
C VAL A 96 7.90 -0.75 -12.88
N ILE A 97 7.50 -1.35 -13.99
CA ILE A 97 7.91 -0.93 -15.33
C ILE A 97 6.88 0.11 -15.79
N PRO A 98 7.21 1.41 -15.80
CA PRO A 98 6.26 2.42 -16.22
C PRO A 98 6.02 2.23 -17.71
N LYS A 99 4.78 1.90 -18.09
CA LYS A 99 4.35 1.99 -19.49
C LYS A 99 3.96 3.43 -19.72
N TRP A 100 4.93 4.25 -20.11
CA TRP A 100 4.62 5.53 -20.75
C TRP A 100 4.12 5.21 -22.16
N ASP A 101 2.97 5.75 -22.54
CA ASP A 101 2.60 5.87 -23.95
C ASP A 101 3.48 6.94 -24.63
#